data_AF-A0A0R1XJK7-F1
#
_entry.id   AF-A0A0R1XJK7-F1
#
_cell.length_a   1.000
_cell.length_b   1.000
_cell.length_c   1.000
_cell.angle_alpha   90.00
_cell.angle_beta   90.00
_cell.angle_gamma   90.00
#
_symmetry.space_group_name_H-M   'P 1'
#
loop_
_entity.id
_entity.type
_entity.pdbx_description
1 polymer ?
#
loop_
_entity_poly.entity_id
_entity_poly.type
_entity_poly.pdbx_seq_one_letter_code
_entity_poly.pdbx_strand_id
1 'polypeptide(L)' 'MIVQPVDSDRKNIRHEEVAADYVNSGIGEYVLVVRGAGARRADKGANKSPEDVTDCAIVGIIDRFDK' A
#
# COMPACT_ATOMS: atom_id res chain seq x y z
N MET A 1 -0.77 -7.33 4.05
CA MET A 1 -2.21 -7.08 4.23
C MET A 1 -2.98 -7.36 2.96
N ILE A 2 -4.25 -7.78 3.07
CA ILE A 2 -5.17 -7.81 1.93
C ILE A 2 -5.74 -6.39 1.78
N VAL A 3 -5.61 -5.80 0.60
CA VAL A 3 -6.11 -4.47 0.28
C VAL A 3 -7.11 -4.54 -0.87
N GLN A 4 -8.19 -3.77 -0.78
CA GLN A 4 -9.20 -3.63 -1.83
C GLN A 4 -9.06 -2.23 -2.44
N PRO A 5 -8.69 -2.08 -3.73
CA PRO A 5 -8.64 -0.78 -4.35
C PRO A 5 -10.02 -0.10 -4.35
N VAL A 6 -10.02 1.21 -4.14
CA VAL A 6 -11.24 2.04 -4.15
C VAL A 6 -11.06 3.26 -5.06
N ASP A 7 -12.16 3.78 -5.59
CA ASP A 7 -12.18 5.06 -6.29
C ASP A 7 -12.34 6.26 -5.33
N SER A 8 -12.44 7.48 -5.87
CA SER A 8 -12.66 8.70 -5.08
C SER A 8 -14.03 8.75 -4.37
N ASP A 9 -14.98 7.89 -4.76
CA ASP A 9 -16.26 7.69 -4.09
C ASP A 9 -16.18 6.61 -3.00
N ARG A 10 -14.98 6.07 -2.74
CA ARG A 10 -14.73 4.96 -1.81
C ARG A 10 -15.47 3.68 -2.21
N LYS A 11 -15.81 3.54 -3.48
CA LYS A 11 -16.41 2.31 -4.00
C LYS A 11 -15.30 1.35 -4.37
N ASN A 12 -15.48 0.09 -4.00
CA ASN A 12 -14.56 -0.98 -4.37
C ASN A 12 -14.44 -1.07 -5.89
N ILE A 13 -13.21 -1.07 -6.37
CA ILE A 13 -12.87 -1.26 -7.77
C ILE A 13 -11.79 -2.32 -7.89
N ARG A 14 -11.79 -3.08 -8.98
CA ARG A 14 -10.80 -4.14 -9.25
C ARG A 14 -10.80 -5.24 -8.18
N HIS A 15 -9.79 -6.11 -8.24
CA HIS A 15 -9.62 -7.25 -7.35
C HIS A 15 -8.81 -6.87 -6.11
N GLU A 16 -9.00 -7.63 -5.04
CA GLU A 16 -8.17 -7.58 -3.85
C GLU A 16 -6.72 -7.99 -4.19
N GLU A 17 -5.77 -7.40 -3.48
CA GLU A 17 -4.34 -7.64 -3.66
C GLU A 17 -3.66 -7.82 -2.31
N VAL A 18 -2.51 -8.49 -2.29
CA VAL A 18 -1.67 -8.61 -1.09
C VAL A 18 -0.60 -7.53 -1.16
N ALA A 19 -0.53 -6.67 -0.15
CA ALA A 19 0.48 -5.62 -0.03
C ALA A 19 1.36 -5.81 1.21
N ALA A 20 2.67 -5.61 1.10
CA ALA A 20 3.54 -5.48 2.26
C ALA A 20 3.20 -4.19 3.01
N ASP A 21 3.14 -4.26 4.35
CA ASP A 21 2.85 -3.10 5.18
C ASP A 21 4.11 -2.61 5.89
N TYR A 22 4.59 -1.42 5.50
CA TYR A 22 5.74 -0.77 6.11
C TYR A 22 5.37 0.43 7.00
N VAL A 23 4.06 0.72 7.12
CA VAL A 23 3.55 1.88 7.89
C VAL A 23 2.73 1.47 9.11
N ASN A 24 2.48 0.16 9.29
CA ASN A 24 1.67 -0.41 10.37
C ASN A 24 0.22 0.06 10.33
N SER A 25 -0.41 -0.10 9.17
CA SER A 25 -1.83 0.14 8.99
C SER A 25 -2.70 -0.88 9.73
N GLY A 26 -3.88 -0.43 10.14
CA GLY A 26 -4.93 -1.23 10.75
C GLY A 26 -5.95 -1.75 9.74
N ILE A 27 -6.69 -2.79 10.14
CA ILE A 27 -7.85 -3.27 9.36
C ILE A 27 -8.91 -2.18 9.30
N GLY A 28 -9.39 -1.87 8.09
CA GLY A 28 -10.42 -0.86 7.84
C GLY A 28 -9.88 0.55 7.57
N GLU A 29 -8.57 0.76 7.66
CA GLU A 29 -7.96 2.04 7.26
C GLU A 29 -7.89 2.17 5.74
N TYR A 30 -8.04 3.41 5.26
CA TYR A 30 -7.70 3.74 3.88
C TYR A 30 -6.20 3.97 3.78
N VAL A 31 -5.59 3.38 2.77
CA VAL A 31 -4.13 3.37 2.61
C VAL A 31 -3.72 3.73 1.20
N LEU A 32 -2.52 4.30 1.06
CA LEU A 32 -1.88 4.52 -0.23
C LEU A 32 -0.98 3.35 -0.56
N VAL A 33 -1.19 2.77 -1.74
CA VAL A 33 -0.45 1.59 -2.23
C VAL A 33 0.39 1.97 -3.44
N VAL A 34 1.65 1.53 -3.45
CA VAL A 34 2.55 1.61 -4.60
C VAL A 34 2.71 0.21 -5.19
N ARG A 35 2.74 0.11 -6.52
CA ARG A 35 2.89 -1.15 -7.26
C ARG A 35 4.17 -1.18 -8.11
N GLY A 36 4.57 -2.39 -8.50
CA GLY A 36 5.69 -2.64 -9.39
C GLY A 36 7.04 -2.23 -8.80
N ALA A 37 7.95 -1.73 -9.63
CA ALA A 37 9.31 -1.40 -9.21
C ALA A 37 9.40 -0.35 -8.09
N GLY A 38 8.36 0.48 -7.91
CA GLY A 38 8.28 1.44 -6.82
C GLY A 38 8.05 0.80 -5.45
N ALA A 39 7.38 -0.36 -5.40
CA ALA A 39 7.09 -1.07 -4.15
C ALA A 39 8.38 -1.56 -3.47
N ARG A 40 9.38 -1.99 -4.25
CA ARG A 40 10.73 -2.37 -3.76
C ARG A 40 11.52 -1.24 -3.10
N ARG A 41 11.01 0.00 -3.15
CA ARG A 41 11.63 1.19 -2.53
C ARG A 41 10.81 1.70 -1.35
N ALA A 42 9.72 1.00 -0.99
CA ALA A 42 8.84 1.37 0.10
C ALA A 42 9.48 1.14 1.47
N ASP A 43 10.34 0.12 1.59
CA ASP A 43 11.10 -0.11 2.82
C ASP A 43 12.14 1.00 3.03
N LYS A 44 11.93 1.80 4.09
CA LYS A 44 12.83 2.88 4.52
C LYS A 44 13.81 2.43 5.61
N GLY A 45 13.78 1.16 6.01
CA GLY A 45 14.65 0.58 7.03
C GLY A 45 16.13 0.52 6.63
N ALA A 46 16.99 0.29 7.63
CA ALA A 46 18.45 0.21 7.46
C ALA A 46 18.91 -0.99 6.61
N ASN A 47 18.06 -2.01 6.46
CA ASN A 47 18.31 -3.18 5.62
C ASN A 47 17.63 -3.00 4.27
N LYS A 48 18.13 -2.07 3.45
CA LYS A 48 17.83 -2.07 2.02
C LYS A 48 18.40 -3.34 1.41
N SER A 49 17.67 -4.45 1.50
CA SER A 49 18.04 -5.67 0.80
C SER A 49 17.99 -5.32 -0.70
N PRO A 50 19.08 -5.54 -1.46
CA PRO A 50 19.05 -5.37 -2.91
C PRO A 50 18.06 -6.32 -3.60
N GLU A 51 17.46 -7.23 -2.84
CA GLU A 51 16.60 -8.33 -3.24
C GLU A 51 15.15 -8.17 -2.77
N ASP A 52 14.70 -6.97 -2.39
CA ASP A 52 13.27 -6.77 -2.11
C ASP A 52 12.45 -7.18 -3.34
N VAL A 53 11.65 -8.24 -3.21
CA VAL A 53 10.81 -8.79 -4.30
C VAL A 53 9.38 -8.27 -4.24
N THR A 54 9.08 -7.34 -3.34
CA THR A 54 7.74 -6.78 -3.15
C THR A 54 7.29 -6.02 -4.38
N ASP A 55 6.12 -6.39 -4.89
CA ASP A 55 5.47 -5.77 -6.05
C ASP A 55 4.27 -4.89 -5.67
N CYS A 56 3.86 -4.93 -4.40
CA CYS A 56 2.76 -4.13 -3.85
C CYS A 56 3.05 -3.77 -2.39
N ALA A 57 3.09 -2.49 -2.08
CA ALA A 57 3.45 -2.00 -0.75
C ALA A 57 2.56 -0.84 -0.29
N ILE A 58 2.18 -0.87 0.99
CA ILE A 58 1.52 0.23 1.68
C ILE A 58 2.59 1.25 2.09
N VAL A 59 2.42 2.49 1.66
CA VAL A 59 3.40 3.57 1.90
C VAL A 59 2.84 4.74 2.72
N GLY A 60 1.56 4.69 3.08
CA GLY A 60 0.93 5.70 3.92
C GLY A 60 -0.52 5.37 4.25
N ILE A 61 -1.02 5.99 5.32
CA ILE A 61 -2.42 5.95 5.76
C ILE A 61 -3.08 7.25 5.29
N ILE A 62 -4.32 7.16 4.82
CA ILE A 62 -5.08 8.28 4.28
C ILE A 62 -5.98 8.85 5.37
N ASP A 63 -5.68 10.07 5.82
CA ASP A 63 -6.50 10.76 6.83
C ASP A 63 -7.84 11.25 6.28
N ARG A 64 -7.84 11.79 5.04
CA ARG A 64 -9.03 12.38 4.43
C ARG A 64 -8.99 12.35 2.90
N PHE A 65 -10.18 12.39 2.32
CA PHE A 65 -10.41 12.55 0.89
C PHE A 65 -10.98 13.95 0.66
N ASP A 66 -10.16 14.85 0.15
CA ASP A 66 -10.60 16.19 -0.26
C ASP A 66 -11.13 16.10 -1.70
N LYS A 67 -12.38 16.52 -1.91
CA LYS A 67 -13.03 16.60 -3.23
C LYS A 67 -13.27 18.05 -3.62
#